data_AF-A0A1G5HPA8-F1
#
_entry.id   AF-A0A1G5HPA8-F1
#
_cell.length_a   1.000
_cell.length_b   1.000
_cell.length_c   1.000
_cell.angle_alpha   90.00
_cell.angle_beta   90.00
_cell.angle_gamma   90.00
#
_symmetry.space_group_name_H-M   'P 1'
#
loop_
_entity.id
_entity.type
_entity.pdbx_description
1 polymer ?
#
loop_
_entity_poly.entity_id
_entity_poly.type
_entity_poly.pdbx_seq_one_letter_code
_entity_poly.pdbx_strand_id
1 'polypeptide(L)' 'MESSIEKNIIGYDHKGKPVYERLGLITCCCVECMYCNKTLAATGGPKKILCKECAEKAGIEV' A
#
# COMPACT_ATOMS: atom_id res chain seq x y z
N MET A 1 -4.94 23.41 -13.09
CA MET A 1 -4.02 23.31 -11.93
C MET A 1 -3.88 21.82 -11.66
N GLU A 2 -2.96 21.16 -12.39
CA GLU A 2 -2.67 19.74 -12.17
C GLU A 2 -1.89 19.63 -10.87
N SER A 3 -2.63 19.43 -9.78
CA SER A 3 -2.05 19.07 -8.50
C SER A 3 -1.39 17.71 -8.68
N SER A 4 -0.07 17.73 -8.88
CA SER A 4 0.80 16.56 -8.72
C SER A 4 0.70 16.12 -7.27
N ILE A 5 -0.34 15.35 -6.94
CA ILE A 5 -0.45 14.67 -5.66
C ILE A 5 0.76 13.74 -5.62
N GLU A 6 1.74 14.06 -4.79
CA GLU A 6 2.87 13.19 -4.51
C GLU A 6 2.30 11.86 -4.00
N LYS A 7 2.29 10.87 -4.89
CA LYS A 7 1.68 9.58 -4.61
C LYS A 7 2.65 8.77 -3.76
N ASN A 8 2.53 8.86 -2.44
CA ASN A 8 3.27 8.00 -1.54
C ASN A 8 2.87 6.54 -1.78
N ILE A 9 3.86 5.69 -2.08
CA ILE A 9 3.65 4.26 -2.23
C ILE A 9 3.49 3.66 -0.84
N ILE A 10 2.34 3.06 -0.57
CA ILE A 10 2.01 2.40 0.70
C ILE A 10 2.58 0.98 0.73
N GLY A 11 2.58 0.31 -0.42
CA GLY A 11 3.05 -1.06 -0.59
C GLY A 11 2.71 -1.58 -1.98
N TYR A 12 2.67 -2.90 -2.13
CA TYR A 12 2.53 -3.56 -3.42
C TYR A 12 1.38 -4.55 -3.41
N ASP A 13 0.67 -4.64 -4.51
CA ASP A 13 -0.35 -5.68 -4.69
C ASP A 13 0.31 -7.04 -4.94
N HIS A 14 -0.47 -8.13 -4.91
CA HIS A 14 -0.03 -9.50 -5.21
C HIS A 14 0.57 -9.69 -6.61
N LYS A 15 0.48 -8.69 -7.48
CA LYS A 15 1.10 -8.64 -8.82
C LYS A 15 2.33 -7.73 -8.90
N GLY A 16 2.82 -7.20 -7.78
CA GLY A 16 3.96 -6.27 -7.75
C GLY A 16 3.61 -4.84 -8.15
N LYS A 17 2.32 -4.54 -8.33
CA LYS A 17 1.90 -3.18 -8.67
C LYS A 17 1.96 -2.28 -7.43
N PRO A 18 2.63 -1.11 -7.49
CA PRO A 18 2.64 -0.18 -6.38
C PRO A 18 1.23 0.34 -6.11
N VAL A 19 0.85 0.29 -4.84
CA VAL A 19 -0.39 0.83 -4.31
C VAL A 19 -0.07 2.17 -3.67
N TYR A 20 -0.76 3.19 -4.13
CA TYR A 20 -0.53 4.57 -3.72
C TYR A 20 -1.54 5.02 -2.68
N GLU A 21 -1.11 5.89 -1.78
CA GLU A 21 -1.97 6.58 -0.83
C GLU A 21 -2.97 7.44 -1.60
N ARG A 22 -4.27 7.11 -1.45
CA ARG A 22 -5.34 7.97 -1.94
C ARG A 22 -5.88 8.78 -0.76
N LEU A 23 -5.40 10.01 -0.65
CA LEU A 23 -5.99 11.05 0.18
C LEU A 23 -7.41 11.33 -0.33
N GLY A 24 -8.43 10.71 0.28
CA GLY A 24 -9.82 10.88 -0.11
C GLY A 24 -10.75 9.76 0.34
N LEU A 25 -10.22 8.57 0.66
CA LEU A 25 -10.97 7.50 1.31
C LEU A 25 -10.63 7.47 2.79
N ILE A 26 -11.08 8.50 3.52
CA ILE A 26 -10.95 8.56 4.98
C ILE A 26 -11.88 7.49 5.56
N THR A 27 -11.37 6.27 5.66
CA THR A 27 -11.98 5.19 6.39
C THR A 27 -11.12 4.93 7.61
N CYS A 28 -11.70 4.63 8.77
CA CYS A 28 -10.96 4.34 10.01
C CYS A 28 -10.14 3.04 9.94
N CYS A 29 -9.97 2.44 8.76
CA CYS A 29 -9.27 1.18 8.57
C CYS A 29 -7.81 1.44 8.19
N CYS A 30 -6.90 0.98 9.05
CA CYS A 30 -5.49 0.90 8.72
C CYS A 30 -5.25 -0.04 7.54
N VAL A 31 -4.26 0.29 6.71
CA VAL A 31 -3.71 -0.58 5.68
C VAL A 31 -2.57 -1.35 6.31
N GLU A 32 -2.70 -2.68 6.32
CA GLU A 32 -1.73 -3.58 6.91
C GLU A 32 -1.20 -4.52 5.84
N CYS A 33 0.04 -4.96 6.02
CA CYS A 33 0.61 -5.99 5.18
C CYS A 33 -0.06 -7.34 5.44
N MET A 34 -0.51 -8.01 4.40
CA MET A 34 -1.16 -9.32 4.50
C MET A 34 -0.26 -10.42 5.08
N TYR A 35 1.07 -10.30 4.98
CA TYR A 35 2.01 -11.35 5.41
C TYR A 35 2.60 -11.09 6.80
N CYS A 36 3.00 -9.84 7.08
CA CYS A 36 3.65 -9.49 8.35
C CYS A 36 2.75 -8.72 9.31
N ASN A 37 1.49 -8.42 8.93
CA ASN A 37 0.56 -7.58 9.69
C ASN A 37 1.15 -6.23 10.11
N LYS A 38 2.18 -5.76 9.40
CA LYS A 38 2.79 -4.46 9.65
C LYS A 38 1.89 -3.37 9.10
N THR A 39 1.60 -2.35 9.90
CA THR A 39 0.86 -1.17 9.46
C THR A 39 1.66 -0.41 8.40
N LEU A 40 1.09 -0.22 7.22
CA LEU A 40 1.70 0.46 6.08
C LEU A 40 1.11 1.87 5.87
N ALA A 41 -0.19 2.04 6.13
CA ALA A 41 -0.82 3.35 6.21
C ALA A 41 -1.93 3.36 7.28
N ALA A 42 -2.09 4.50 7.95
CA ALA A 42 -3.16 4.72 8.93
C ALA A 42 -4.41 5.37 8.33
N THR A 43 -4.37 5.74 7.05
CA THR A 43 -5.22 6.77 6.43
C THR A 43 -6.32 6.21 5.50
N GLY A 44 -6.67 4.93 5.62
CA GLY A 44 -7.71 4.31 4.79
C GLY A 44 -7.19 3.85 3.43
N GLY A 45 -7.31 2.55 3.15
CA GLY A 45 -6.84 1.97 1.89
C GLY A 45 -7.14 0.47 1.76
N PRO A 46 -6.65 -0.17 0.69
CA PRO A 46 -6.96 -1.57 0.40
C PRO A 46 -6.37 -2.51 1.47
N LYS A 47 -7.23 -3.34 2.08
CA LYS A 47 -6.86 -4.30 3.15
C LYS A 47 -5.86 -5.39 2.76
N LYS A 48 -5.57 -5.59 1.48
CA LYS A 48 -4.75 -6.70 0.98
C LYS A 48 -3.59 -6.17 0.16
N ILE A 49 -2.57 -5.62 0.83
CA ILE A 49 -1.32 -5.24 0.18
C ILE A 49 -0.13 -5.90 0.88
N LEU A 50 1.01 -5.88 0.21
CA LEU A 50 2.27 -6.46 0.63
C LEU A 50 3.25 -5.34 0.93
N CYS A 51 4.00 -5.53 2.01
CA CYS A 51 5.18 -4.72 2.30
C CYS A 51 6.26 -5.00 1.24
N LYS A 52 7.18 -4.05 1.00
CA LYS A 52 8.30 -4.26 0.06
C LYS A 52 9.05 -5.56 0.34
N GLU A 53 9.43 -5.78 1.60
CA GLU A 53 10.14 -6.98 2.05
C GLU A 53 9.34 -8.27 1.80
N CYS A 54 8.01 -8.19 1.91
CA CYS A 54 7.10 -9.31 1.77
C CYS A 54 6.88 -9.67 0.30
N ALA A 55 6.82 -8.66 -0.55
CA ALA A 55 6.75 -8.82 -1.99
C ALA A 55 8.06 -9.43 -2.53
N GLU A 56 9.21 -8.93 -2.08
CA GLU A 56 10.53 -9.51 -2.40
C GLU A 56 10.62 -10.98 -1.95
N LYS A 57 10.18 -11.30 -0.73
CA LYS A 57 10.11 -12.69 -0.23
C LYS A 57 9.17 -13.59 -1.03
N ALA A 58 8.10 -13.02 -1.58
CA ALA A 58 7.16 -13.74 -2.42
C ALA A 58 7.67 -13.91 -3.87
N GLY A 59 8.84 -13.37 -4.21
CA GLY A 59 9.37 -13.40 -5.58
C GLY A 59 8.63 -12.47 -6.53
N ILE A 60 7.99 -11.43 -6.00
CA ILE A 60 7.28 -10.41 -6.77
C ILE A 60 8.26 -9.27 -7.05
N GLU A 61 8.49 -8.97 -8.33
CA GLU A 61 9.27 -7.79 -8.74
C GLU A 61 8.46 -6.52 -8.44
N VAL A 62 9.04 -5.60 -7.66
CA VAL A 62 8.41 -4.39 -7.08
C VAL A 62 9.17 -3.11 -7.38
#